data_AF-A0A3C2CM00-F1
#
_entry.id   AF-A0A3C2CM00-F1
#
_cell.length_a   1.000
_cell.length_b   1.000
_cell.length_c   1.000
_cell.angle_alpha   90.00
_cell.angle_beta   90.00
_cell.angle_gamma   90.00
#
_symmetry.space_group_name_H-M   'P 1'
#
loop_
_entity.id
_entity.type
_entity.pdbx_description
1 polymer ?
#
loop_
_entity_poly.entity_id
_entity_poly.type
_entity_poly.pdbx_seq_one_letter_code
_entity_poly.pdbx_strand_id
1 'polypeptide(L)'
;MNRLVSFLWVFACSTLLAWTTRIYNLFEDNEVSNGERIWSLLVASIFLLAAMAVIKILVGSWRDRNIKNSRLIPAFCIWTVTFWIVRSVGILIADHEAGFKIVHVLLATGFILLSLIVNRLKTIVTNI
;
A
#
# COMPACT_ATOMS: atom_id res chain seq x y z
N MET A 1 -9.54 2.59 -19.91
CA MET A 1 -8.30 1.87 -19.58
C MET A 1 -7.22 2.80 -19.02
N ASN A 2 -6.85 3.89 -19.71
CA ASN A 2 -5.72 4.76 -19.35
C ASN A 2 -5.77 5.28 -17.90
N ARG A 3 -6.94 5.73 -17.41
CA ARG A 3 -7.07 6.22 -16.02
C ARG A 3 -6.75 5.13 -14.99
N LEU A 4 -7.27 3.91 -15.15
CA LEU A 4 -6.98 2.80 -14.23
C LEU A 4 -5.48 2.50 -14.19
N VAL A 5 -4.84 2.44 -15.36
CA VAL A 5 -3.39 2.19 -15.48
C VAL A 5 -2.59 3.29 -14.78
N SER A 6 -2.92 4.57 -15.01
CA SER A 6 -2.26 5.69 -14.33
C SER A 6 -2.40 5.61 -12.80
N PHE A 7 -3.60 5.36 -12.29
CA PHE A 7 -3.84 5.25 -10.85
C PHE A 7 -3.15 4.01 -10.24
N LEU A 8 -3.05 2.90 -10.98
CA LEU A 8 -2.28 1.73 -10.55
C LEU A 8 -0.78 2.03 -10.47
N TRP A 9 -0.23 2.81 -11.41
CA TRP A 9 1.16 3.26 -11.32
C TRP A 9 1.41 4.14 -10.11
N VAL A 10 0.55 5.14 -9.88
CA VAL A 10 0.65 6.01 -8.68
C VAL A 10 0.57 5.15 -7.43
N PHE A 11 -0.40 4.23 -7.35
CA PHE A 11 -0.58 3.35 -6.20
C PHE A 11 0.63 2.45 -5.92
N ALA A 12 1.16 1.79 -6.94
CA ALA A 12 2.30 0.90 -6.79
C ALA A 12 3.58 1.68 -6.44
N CYS A 13 3.88 2.77 -7.14
CA CYS A 13 5.08 3.57 -6.88
C CYS A 13 5.04 4.26 -5.52
N SER A 14 3.89 4.83 -5.12
CA SER A 14 3.74 5.42 -3.78
C SER A 14 3.89 4.35 -2.69
N THR A 15 3.38 3.13 -2.91
CA THR A 15 3.59 2.01 -1.99
C THR A 15 5.08 1.69 -1.85
N LEU A 16 5.78 1.50 -2.98
CA LEU A 16 7.22 1.21 -2.95
C LEU A 16 8.00 2.27 -2.19
N LEU A 17 7.71 3.55 -2.45
CA LEU A 17 8.35 4.67 -1.78
C LEU A 17 8.11 4.61 -0.26
N ALA A 18 6.85 4.60 0.18
CA ALA A 18 6.50 4.65 1.60
C ALA A 18 7.10 3.48 2.40
N TRP A 19 7.06 2.27 1.83
CA TRP A 19 7.53 1.07 2.53
C TRP A 19 9.04 0.91 2.48
N THR A 20 9.71 1.38 1.43
CA THR A 20 11.18 1.42 1.40
C THR A 20 11.70 2.43 2.40
N THR A 21 11.11 3.64 2.46
CA THR A 21 11.44 4.63 3.51
C THR A 21 11.18 4.07 4.90
N ARG A 22 10.08 3.33 5.11
CA ARG A 22 9.81 2.68 6.40
C ARG A 22 10.89 1.68 6.79
N ILE A 23 11.37 0.86 5.86
CA ILE A 23 12.46 -0.09 6.10
C ILE A 23 13.75 0.65 6.43
N TYR A 24 14.10 1.69 5.66
CA TYR A 24 15.27 2.52 5.93
C TYR A 24 15.25 3.09 7.36
N ASN A 25 14.15 3.74 7.74
CA ASN A 25 13.97 4.30 9.09
C ASN A 25 14.05 3.23 10.19
N LEU A 26 13.59 2.01 9.91
CA LEU A 26 13.62 0.90 10.88
C LEU A 26 15.03 0.39 11.18
N PHE A 27 15.94 0.52 10.23
CA PHE A 27 17.35 0.15 10.40
C PHE A 27 18.18 1.28 11.02
N GLU A 28 17.77 2.53 10.82
CA GLU A 28 18.41 3.69 11.46
C GLU A 28 18.03 3.79 12.95
N ASP A 29 16.81 3.36 13.30
CA ASP A 29 16.33 3.35 14.66
C ASP A 29 16.78 2.10 15.44
N ASN A 30 17.68 2.31 16.42
CA ASN A 30 18.23 1.27 17.28
C ASN A 30 17.37 0.98 18.52
N GLU A 31 16.32 1.75 18.78
CA GLU A 31 15.46 1.60 19.96
C GLU A 31 14.31 0.60 19.73
N VAL A 32 14.08 0.21 18.47
CA VAL A 32 13.01 -0.74 18.12
C VAL A 32 13.34 -2.16 18.56
N SER A 33 12.43 -2.77 19.31
CA SER A 33 12.55 -4.16 19.73
C SER A 33 12.65 -5.14 18.53
N ASN A 34 13.35 -6.26 18.71
CA ASN A 34 13.49 -7.27 17.66
C ASN A 34 12.13 -7.82 17.17
N GLY A 35 11.17 -7.98 18.08
CA GLY A 35 9.82 -8.45 17.73
C GLY A 35 9.07 -7.46 16.84
N GLU A 36 9.07 -6.18 17.22
CA GLU A 36 8.45 -5.12 16.42
C GLU A 36 9.15 -4.92 15.07
N ARG A 37 10.48 -5.08 15.04
CA ARG A 37 11.27 -5.04 13.81
C ARG A 37 10.89 -6.18 12.86
N ILE A 38 10.80 -7.42 13.34
CA ILE A 38 10.38 -8.57 12.53
C ILE A 38 8.96 -8.36 11.99
N TRP A 39 8.01 -7.94 12.82
CA TRP A 39 6.64 -7.66 12.39
C TRP A 39 6.60 -6.58 11.31
N SER A 40 7.33 -5.47 11.53
CA SER A 40 7.41 -4.37 10.57
C SER A 40 7.98 -4.80 9.22
N LEU A 41 9.03 -5.64 9.23
CA LEU A 41 9.65 -6.17 8.01
C LEU A 41 8.73 -7.14 7.26
N LEU A 42 7.97 -7.98 7.96
CA LEU A 42 6.99 -8.88 7.34
C LEU A 42 5.91 -8.08 6.61
N VAL A 43 5.32 -7.10 7.29
CA VAL A 43 4.28 -6.24 6.70
C VAL A 43 4.85 -5.47 5.50
N ALA A 44 6.03 -4.85 5.66
CA ALA A 44 6.67 -4.12 4.56
C ALA A 44 6.92 -5.02 3.35
N SER A 45 7.39 -6.25 3.59
CA SER A 45 7.61 -7.23 2.53
C SER A 45 6.33 -7.57 1.77
N ILE A 46 5.18 -7.73 2.46
CA ILE A 46 3.87 -7.96 1.82
C ILE A 46 3.51 -6.80 0.88
N PHE A 47 3.63 -5.56 1.35
CA PHE A 47 3.32 -4.38 0.54
C PHE A 47 4.25 -4.24 -0.66
N LEU A 48 5.55 -4.44 -0.47
CA LEU A 48 6.54 -4.37 -1.55
C LEU A 48 6.31 -5.45 -2.61
N LEU A 49 6.08 -6.71 -2.19
CA LEU A 49 5.80 -7.80 -3.11
C LEU A 49 4.49 -7.59 -3.88
N ALA A 50 3.44 -7.10 -3.22
CA ALA A 50 2.18 -6.79 -3.87
C ALA A 50 2.32 -5.65 -4.89
N ALA A 51 3.03 -4.57 -4.53
CA ALA A 51 3.32 -3.46 -5.46
C ALA A 51 4.14 -3.93 -6.67
N MET A 52 5.18 -4.76 -6.45
CA MET A 52 5.97 -5.35 -7.52
C MET A 52 5.14 -6.26 -8.43
N ALA A 53 4.21 -7.04 -7.87
CA ALA A 53 3.30 -7.86 -8.65
C ALA A 53 2.37 -7.00 -9.52
N VAL A 54 1.82 -5.89 -8.98
CA VAL A 54 1.05 -4.92 -9.77
C VAL A 54 1.88 -4.32 -10.90
N ILE A 55 3.13 -3.91 -10.64
CA ILE A 55 4.04 -3.40 -11.68
C ILE A 55 4.28 -4.43 -12.76
N LYS A 56 4.55 -5.70 -12.40
CA LYS A 56 4.73 -6.78 -13.40
C LYS A 56 3.49 -6.99 -14.28
N ILE A 57 2.29 -6.83 -13.71
CA ILE A 57 1.04 -6.84 -14.49
C ILE A 57 1.00 -5.63 -15.44
N LEU A 58 1.33 -4.42 -14.95
CA LEU A 58 1.30 -3.19 -15.75
C LEU A 58 2.27 -3.20 -16.93
N VAL A 59 3.49 -3.71 -16.74
CA VAL A 59 4.50 -3.80 -17.82
C VAL A 59 4.29 -5.03 -18.72
N GLY A 60 3.28 -5.85 -18.46
CA GLY A 60 2.97 -7.03 -19.26
C GLY A 60 3.96 -8.21 -19.08
N SER A 61 4.76 -8.20 -18.01
CA SER A 61 5.71 -9.27 -17.67
C SER A 61 5.06 -10.41 -16.85
N TRP A 62 3.80 -10.23 -16.40
CA TRP A 62 3.06 -11.27 -15.69
C TRP A 62 2.36 -12.22 -16.68
N ARG A 63 2.35 -13.53 -16.36
CA ARG A 63 1.81 -14.62 -17.20
C ARG A 63 0.39 -14.34 -17.71
N ASP A 64 -0.38 -13.61 -16.93
CA ASP A 64 -1.74 -13.18 -17.26
C ASP A 64 -1.76 -11.65 -17.34
N ARG A 65 -1.59 -11.09 -18.55
CA ARG A 65 -1.59 -9.63 -18.80
C ARG A 65 -2.95 -8.98 -18.52
N ASN A 66 -3.93 -9.77 -18.10
CA ASN A 66 -5.30 -9.31 -17.98
C ASN A 66 -5.53 -8.58 -16.65
N ILE A 67 -5.25 -7.27 -16.66
CA ILE A 67 -5.63 -6.35 -15.58
C ILE A 67 -7.13 -6.51 -15.25
N LYS A 68 -7.99 -6.87 -16.21
CA LYS A 68 -9.42 -7.10 -15.93
C LYS A 68 -9.66 -8.33 -15.05
N ASN A 69 -8.94 -9.43 -15.23
CA ASN A 69 -9.21 -10.66 -14.48
C ASN A 69 -8.36 -10.82 -13.21
N SER A 70 -7.37 -9.95 -12.99
CA SER A 70 -6.51 -10.03 -11.81
C SER A 70 -7.27 -9.78 -10.51
N ARG A 71 -7.37 -10.81 -9.67
CA ARG A 71 -7.85 -10.72 -8.28
C ARG A 71 -6.83 -10.09 -7.33
N LEU A 72 -5.57 -9.97 -7.76
CA LEU A 72 -4.50 -9.39 -6.95
C LEU A 72 -4.73 -7.90 -6.68
N ILE A 73 -5.23 -7.15 -7.67
CA ILE A 73 -5.52 -5.71 -7.53
C ILE A 73 -6.55 -5.45 -6.42
N PRO A 74 -7.78 -6.03 -6.46
CA PRO A 74 -8.76 -5.79 -5.40
C PRO A 74 -8.30 -6.34 -4.04
N ALA A 75 -7.63 -7.50 -4.00
CA ALA A 75 -7.07 -8.04 -2.76
C ALA A 75 -6.05 -7.07 -2.13
N PHE A 76 -5.18 -6.49 -2.95
CA PHE A 76 -4.17 -5.54 -2.49
C PHE A 76 -4.80 -4.21 -2.04
N CYS A 77 -5.84 -3.72 -2.72
CA CYS A 77 -6.61 -2.57 -2.25
C CYS A 77 -7.28 -2.83 -0.89
N ILE A 78 -7.92 -3.99 -0.71
CA ILE A 78 -8.56 -4.37 0.57
C ILE A 78 -7.51 -4.42 1.68
N TRP A 79 -6.40 -5.14 1.44
CA TRP A 79 -5.29 -5.22 2.37
C TRP A 79 -4.78 -3.84 2.79
N THR A 80 -4.59 -2.95 1.82
CA THR A 80 -4.10 -1.59 2.06
C THR A 80 -5.07 -0.81 2.94
N VAL A 81 -6.37 -0.83 2.63
CA VAL A 81 -7.38 -0.14 3.43
C VAL A 81 -7.42 -0.69 4.86
N THR A 82 -7.51 -2.00 5.02
CA THR A 82 -7.56 -2.64 6.34
C THR A 82 -6.33 -2.30 7.17
N PHE A 83 -5.13 -2.43 6.59
CA PHE A 83 -3.89 -2.14 7.29
C PHE A 83 -3.82 -0.69 7.75
N TRP A 84 -4.10 0.27 6.86
CA TRP A 84 -4.01 1.68 7.20
C TRP A 84 -5.04 2.09 8.25
N ILE A 85 -6.25 1.52 8.23
CA ILE A 85 -7.25 1.75 9.29
C ILE A 85 -6.70 1.29 10.65
N VAL A 86 -6.26 0.03 10.74
CA VAL A 86 -5.75 -0.54 12.01
C VAL A 86 -4.54 0.24 12.49
N ARG A 87 -3.61 0.56 11.57
CA ARG A 87 -2.39 1.30 11.91
C ARG A 87 -2.70 2.74 12.36
N SER A 88 -3.60 3.45 11.69
CA SER A 88 -4.00 4.80 12.09
C SER A 88 -4.66 4.83 13.46
N VAL A 89 -5.56 3.87 13.76
CA VAL A 89 -6.16 3.77 15.10
C VAL A 89 -5.07 3.55 16.15
N GLY A 90 -4.13 2.61 15.91
CA GLY A 90 -3.01 2.37 16.81
C GLY A 90 -2.13 3.60 17.06
N ILE A 91 -1.86 4.40 16.02
CA ILE A 91 -1.07 5.64 16.13
C ILE A 91 -1.84 6.72 16.90
N LEU A 92 -3.15 6.82 16.70
CA LEU A 92 -3.97 7.84 17.36
C LEU A 92 -4.08 7.62 18.87
N ILE A 93 -4.20 6.35 19.30
CA ILE A 93 -4.30 5.99 20.72
C ILE A 93 -2.95 5.97 21.44
N ALA A 94 -1.84 5.78 20.72
CA ALA A 94 -0.50 5.79 21.29
C ALA A 94 -0.05 7.21 21.67
N ASP A 95 0.90 7.29 22.60
CA ASP A 95 1.52 8.55 23.02
C ASP A 95 2.60 8.96 22.01
N HIS A 96 2.15 9.69 20.98
CA HIS A 96 3.00 10.26 19.94
C HIS A 96 2.73 11.75 19.85
N GLU A 97 3.75 12.51 19.44
CA GLU A 97 3.60 13.94 19.17
C GLU A 97 2.53 14.21 18.10
N ALA A 98 1.86 15.36 18.21
CA ALA A 98 0.77 15.73 17.30
C ALA A 98 1.21 15.74 15.83
N GLY A 99 2.42 16.23 15.53
CA GLY A 99 2.99 16.24 14.18
C GLY A 99 3.11 14.83 13.60
N PHE A 100 3.59 13.87 14.39
CA PHE A 100 3.67 12.47 13.98
C PHE A 100 2.29 11.88 13.64
N LYS A 101 1.29 12.14 14.49
CA LYS A 101 -0.09 11.68 14.26
C LYS A 101 -0.67 12.25 12.97
N ILE A 102 -0.52 13.56 12.74
CA ILE A 102 -1.05 14.26 11.57
C ILE A 102 -0.48 13.66 10.27
N VAL A 103 0.85 13.52 10.19
CA VAL A 103 1.51 12.97 8.99
C VAL A 103 1.00 11.57 8.68
N HIS A 104 0.88 10.70 9.68
CA HIS A 104 0.43 9.33 9.47
C HIS A 104 -1.05 9.24 9.10
N VAL A 105 -1.91 10.11 9.65
CA VAL A 105 -3.32 10.18 9.26
C VAL A 105 -3.47 10.65 7.81
N LEU A 106 -2.69 11.66 7.38
CA LEU A 106 -2.69 12.12 5.99
C LEU A 106 -2.20 11.02 5.04
N LEU A 107 -1.13 10.32 5.40
CA LEU A 107 -0.59 9.22 4.62
C LEU A 107 -1.61 8.08 4.49
N ALA A 108 -2.24 7.68 5.60
CA ALA A 108 -3.29 6.68 5.62
C ALA A 108 -4.48 7.08 4.73
N THR A 109 -4.94 8.33 4.86
CA THR A 109 -6.05 8.86 4.07
C THR A 109 -5.71 8.82 2.58
N GLY A 110 -4.51 9.23 2.19
CA GLY A 110 -4.03 9.17 0.82
C GLY A 110 -4.06 7.75 0.24
N PHE A 111 -3.51 6.77 0.96
CA PHE A 111 -3.50 5.38 0.52
C PHE A 111 -4.88 4.73 0.49
N ILE A 112 -5.75 5.05 1.45
CA ILE A 112 -7.15 4.56 1.47
C ILE A 112 -7.89 5.10 0.26
N LEU A 113 -7.87 6.42 0.03
CA LEU A 113 -8.55 7.04 -1.10
C LEU A 113 -8.03 6.50 -2.44
N LEU A 114 -6.71 6.37 -2.58
CA LEU A 114 -6.10 5.81 -3.77
C LEU A 114 -6.54 4.36 -4.01
N SER A 115 -6.59 3.53 -2.97
CA SER A 115 -7.08 2.15 -3.04
C SER A 115 -8.54 2.08 -3.45
N LEU A 116 -9.40 2.93 -2.89
CA LEU A 116 -10.82 2.98 -3.23
C LEU A 116 -11.05 3.43 -4.69
N ILE A 117 -10.29 4.42 -5.16
CA ILE A 117 -10.35 4.89 -6.56
C ILE A 117 -9.91 3.77 -7.51
N VAL A 118 -8.77 3.11 -7.23
CA VAL A 118 -8.28 1.98 -8.03
C VAL A 118 -9.32 0.87 -8.08
N ASN A 119 -9.88 0.47 -6.93
CA ASN A 119 -10.86 -0.60 -6.86
C ASN A 119 -12.16 -0.25 -7.62
N ARG A 120 -12.62 1.00 -7.53
CA ARG A 120 -13.78 1.49 -8.26
C ARG A 120 -13.55 1.49 -9.77
N LEU A 121 -12.43 2.04 -10.23
CA LEU A 121 -12.06 2.05 -11.64
C LEU A 121 -11.91 0.64 -12.20
N LYS A 122 -11.30 -0.25 -11.41
CA LYS A 122 -11.15 -1.67 -11.72
C LYS A 122 -12.50 -2.32 -11.96
N THR A 123 -13.46 -2.11 -11.06
CA THR A 123 -14.83 -2.65 -11.11
C THR A 123 -15.56 -2.18 -12.37
N ILE A 124 -15.53 -0.87 -12.66
CA ILE A 124 -16.15 -0.29 -13.85
C ILE A 124 -15.59 -0.94 -15.13
N VAL A 125 -14.27 -1.09 -15.23
CA VAL A 125 -13.61 -1.66 -16.43
C VAL A 125 -13.91 -3.16 -16.61
N THR A 126 -14.22 -3.90 -15.55
CA THR A 126 -14.62 -5.31 -15.65
C THR A 126 -16.09 -5.53 -16.01
N ASN A 127 -16.97 -4.59 -15.66
CA ASN A 127 -18.40 -4.70 -15.93
C ASN A 127 -18.80 -4.14 -17.31
N ILE A 128 -17.82 -3.67 -18.10
CA ILE A 128 -17.94 -3.24 -19.50
C ILE A 128 -17.16 -4.22 -20.38
#